data_AF-A0A0G0RBX8-F1
#
_entry.id   AF-A0A0G0RBX8-F1
#
_cell.length_a   1.000
_cell.length_b   1.000
_cell.length_c   1.000
_cell.angle_alpha   90.00
_cell.angle_beta   90.00
_cell.angle_gamma   90.00
#
_symmetry.space_group_name_H-M   'P 1'
#
loop_
_entity.id
_entity.type
_entity.pdbx_description
1 polymer ?
#
loop_
_entity_poly.entity_id
_entity_poly.type
_entity_poly.pdbx_seq_one_letter_code
_entity_poly.pdbx_strand_id
1 'polypeptide(L)' 'MEEIVKELINKFPEQVEQYKAGKEAVLQFLVGQGMAASKGKANPQVLSELFKKIIIK' A
#
# COMPACT_ATOMS: atom_id res chain seq x y z
N MET A 1 10.90 2.90 -5.08
CA MET A 1 9.48 2.53 -5.00
C MET A 1 9.15 1.86 -3.66
N GLU A 2 10.00 0.95 -3.19
CA GLU A 2 9.82 0.29 -1.88
C GLU A 2 9.83 1.23 -0.68
N GLU A 3 10.58 2.35 -0.72
CA GLU A 3 10.58 3.35 0.36
C GLU A 3 9.20 3.99 0.57
N ILE A 4 8.54 4.42 -0.51
CA ILE A 4 7.18 4.98 -0.46
C ILE A 4 6.20 3.99 0.18
N VAL A 5 6.32 2.70 -0.15
CA VAL A 5 5.45 1.66 0.40
C VAL A 5 5.72 1.45 1.89
N LYS A 6 6.99 1.41 2.31
CA LYS A 6 7.35 1.31 3.73
C LYS A 6 6.88 2.52 4.53
N GLU A 7 7.04 3.74 4.00
CA GLU A 7 6.51 4.96 4.62
C GLU A 7 4.99 4.88 4.78
N LEU A 8 4.27 4.43 3.76
CA LEU A 8 2.81 4.29 3.83
C LEU A 8 2.36 3.24 4.82
N ILE A 9 3.07 2.11 4.92
CA ILE A 9 2.78 1.08 5.92
C ILE A 9 2.96 1.64 7.35
N ASN A 10 4.02 2.42 7.57
CA ASN A 10 4.24 3.09 8.86
C ASN A 10 3.22 4.21 9.14
N LYS A 11 2.74 4.88 8.10
CA LYS A 11 1.77 5.97 8.19
C LYS A 11 0.33 5.48 8.36
N PHE A 12 0.04 4.27 7.86
CA PHE A 12 -1.28 3.65 7.85
C PHE A 12 -1.26 2.25 8.48
N PRO A 13 -0.84 2.11 9.75
CA PRO A 13 -0.71 0.80 10.40
C PRO A 13 -2.06 0.10 10.56
N GLU A 14 -3.13 0.83 10.90
CA GLU A 14 -4.48 0.25 11.02
C GLU A 14 -4.98 -0.34 9.70
N GLN A 15 -4.69 0.31 8.58
CA GLN A 15 -5.08 -0.16 7.25
C GLN A 15 -4.31 -1.42 6.87
N VAL A 16 -3.04 -1.50 7.26
CA VAL A 16 -2.22 -2.70 7.09
C VAL A 16 -2.77 -3.86 7.92
N GLU A 17 -3.17 -3.61 9.17
CA GLU A 17 -3.81 -4.62 10.01
C GLU A 17 -5.16 -5.07 9.45
N GLN A 18 -5.98 -4.15 8.95
CA GLN A 18 -7.24 -4.49 8.29
C GLN A 18 -7.02 -5.34 7.03
N TYR A 19 -5.99 -5.03 6.25
CA TYR A 19 -5.62 -5.86 5.10
C TYR A 19 -5.16 -7.26 5.53
N LYS A 20 -4.35 -7.36 6.59
CA LYS A 20 -3.95 -8.65 7.20
C LYS A 20 -5.16 -9.42 7.75
N ALA A 21 -6.19 -8.73 8.24
CA ALA A 21 -7.45 -9.31 8.67
C ALA A 21 -8.37 -9.73 7.50
N GLY A 22 -7.91 -9.62 6.25
CA GLY A 22 -8.65 -10.06 5.06
C GLY A 22 -9.50 -8.98 4.39
N LYS A 23 -9.44 -7.72 4.83
CA LYS A 23 -10.16 -6.63 4.17
C LYS A 23 -9.39 -6.13 2.94
N GLU A 24 -9.57 -6.82 1.82
CA GLU A 24 -8.87 -6.49 0.57
C GLU A 24 -9.17 -5.09 0.01
N ALA A 25 -10.34 -4.53 0.30
CA ALA A 25 -10.71 -3.17 -0.10
C ALA A 25 -9.74 -2.10 0.42
N VAL A 26 -9.08 -2.36 1.56
CA VAL A 26 -8.12 -1.43 2.17
C VAL A 26 -6.83 -1.34 1.34
N LEU A 27 -6.52 -2.36 0.54
CA LEU A 27 -5.39 -2.32 -0.38
C LEU A 27 -5.57 -1.22 -1.44
N GLN A 28 -6.79 -1.02 -1.95
CA GLN A 28 -7.07 0.04 -2.94
C GLN A 28 -6.84 1.44 -2.37
N PHE A 29 -7.17 1.63 -1.09
CA PHE A 29 -6.86 2.87 -0.37
C PHE A 29 -5.36 3.11 -0.28
N LEU A 30 -4.58 2.11 0.14
CA LEU A 30 -3.13 2.20 0.25
C LEU A 30 -2.46 2.46 -1.11
N VAL A 31 -2.97 1.83 -2.18
CA VAL A 31 -2.53 2.09 -3.56
C VAL A 31 -2.82 3.52 -3.98
N GLY A 32 -4.00 4.06 -3.66
CA GLY A 32 -4.33 5.47 -3.92
C GLY A 32 -3.39 6.44 -3.19
N GLN A 33 -3.07 6.16 -1.93
CA GLN A 33 -2.08 6.94 -1.17
C GLN A 33 -0.66 6.82 -1.78
N GLY A 34 -0.30 5.63 -2.27
CA GLY A 34 0.95 5.39 -3.01
C GLY A 34 1.06 6.21 -4.28
N MET A 35 -0.03 6.28 -5.06
CA MET A 35 -0.08 7.11 -6.26
C MET A 35 0.05 8.60 -5.91
N ALA A 36 -0.66 9.07 -4.89
CA ALA A 36 -0.59 10.46 -4.44
C ALA A 36 0.83 10.83 -3.95
N ALA A 37 1.45 9.99 -3.13
CA ALA A 37 2.82 10.18 -2.65
C ALA A 37 3.85 10.19 -3.79
N SER A 38 3.62 9.38 -4.83
CA SER A 38 4.45 9.35 -6.04
C SER A 38 4.12 10.48 -7.05
N LYS A 39 3.20 11.40 -6.72
CA LYS A 39 2.70 12.45 -7.63
C LYS A 39 2.19 11.89 -8.96
N GLY A 40 1.49 10.75 -8.90
CA GLY A 40 0.93 10.06 -10.06
C GLY A 40 1.95 9.28 -10.92
N LYS A 41 3.24 9.25 -10.54
CA LYS A 41 4.26 8.53 -11.31
C LYS A 41 4.26 7.02 -11.07
N ALA A 42 3.71 6.57 -9.95
CA ALA A 42 3.65 5.16 -9.61
C ALA A 42 2.44 4.48 -10.28
N ASN A 43 2.68 3.30 -10.86
CA ASN A 43 1.61 2.49 -11.43
C ASN A 43 0.83 1.77 -10.30
N PRO A 44 -0.52 1.85 -10.29
CA PRO A 44 -1.35 1.20 -9.28
C PRO A 44 -1.16 -0.32 -9.20
N GLN A 45 -0.93 -1.00 -10.33
CA GLN A 45 -0.69 -2.45 -10.36
C GLN A 45 0.60 -2.79 -9.61
N VAL A 46 1.69 -2.08 -9.92
CA VAL A 46 2.99 -2.26 -9.26
C VAL A 46 2.90 -1.96 -7.76
N LEU A 47 2.21 -0.87 -7.37
CA LEU A 47 1.99 -0.55 -5.96
C LEU A 47 1.21 -1.67 -5.25
N SER A 48 0.14 -2.18 -5.87
CA SER A 48 -0.68 -3.23 -5.27
C SER A 48 0.13 -4.51 -5.02
N GLU A 49 0.99 -4.91 -5.97
CA GLU A 49 1.89 -6.06 -5.80
C GLU A 49 2.92 -5.82 -4.70
N LEU A 50 3.50 -4.62 -4.63
CA LEU A 50 4.46 -4.25 -3.59
C LEU A 50 3.82 -4.27 -2.20
N PHE A 51 2.61 -3.71 -2.04
CA PHE A 51 1.88 -3.76 -0.77
C PHE A 51 1.58 -5.20 -0.36
N LYS A 52 1.08 -6.04 -1.28
CA LYS A 52 0.88 -7.48 -1.02
C LYS A 52 2.17 -8.16 -0.55
N LYS A 53 3.26 -7.94 -1.29
CA LYS A 53 4.57 -8.54 -1.02
C LYS A 53 5.17 -8.09 0.32
N ILE A 54 4.90 -6.87 0.78
CA ILE A 54 5.47 -6.37 2.05
C ILE A 54 4.56 -6.70 3.23
N ILE A 55 3.24 -6.72 3.05
CA ILE A 55 2.28 -6.94 4.14
C ILE A 55 2.09 -8.45 4.44
N ILE A 56 2.12 -9.31 3.41
CA ILE A 56 1.84 -10.76 3.54
C ILE A 56 3.11 -11.60 3.73
N LYS A 57 4.29 -10.99 3.53
CA LYS A 57 5.57 -11.65 3.82
C LYS A 57 5.79 -11.74 5.32
#